data_AF-A0A5A7NB31-F1
#
_entry.id   AF-A0A5A7NB31-F1
#
_cell.length_a   1.000
_cell.length_b   1.000
_cell.length_c   1.000
_cell.angle_alpha   90.00
_cell.angle_beta   90.00
_cell.angle_gamma   90.00
#
_symmetry.space_group_name_H-M   'P 1'
#
loop_
_entity.id
_entity.type
_entity.pdbx_description
1 polymer ?
#
loop_
_entity_poly.entity_id
_entity_poly.type
_entity_poly.pdbx_seq_one_letter_code
_entity_poly.pdbx_strand_id
1 'polypeptide(L)'
;MVWLLAGWSGLVVGFFWSTVALWHATFFINSLAHVHGNQRYLTGDQSRNNWWLALLTFGEGWHNNHHYYQSAACQGFRWYEIDISFYILKGLAFIGVVHELKTPPEAVVKNEQRLGRAVVEKAAHQLAGSFHLDMISSELRQSLASGRASFDASMEDLSHKMDGLQKDINILLDQWQAQLDFKMEHARHEMGALVHNLHLPDLPDLPNGQQLRERALRMFAQTPSMNEILERARQIMIARVRDSLMHPHTGPVPASA
;
A
#
# COMPACT_ATOMS: atom_id res chain seq x y z
N MET A 1 29.78 64.27 1.83
CA MET A 1 29.01 65.31 1.10
C MET A 1 27.79 65.80 1.87
N VAL A 2 26.91 64.92 2.36
CA VAL A 2 25.64 65.33 3.04
C VAL A 2 25.84 66.15 4.33
N TRP A 3 26.82 65.79 5.17
CA TRP A 3 27.15 66.57 6.37
C TRP A 3 27.66 67.99 6.05
N LEU A 4 28.40 68.15 4.93
CA LEU A 4 28.89 69.46 4.51
C LEU A 4 27.77 70.39 4.03
N LEU A 5 26.64 69.83 3.57
CA LEU A 5 25.50 70.59 3.05
C LEU A 5 24.44 70.90 4.12
N ALA A 6 24.25 70.00 5.09
CA ALA A 6 23.14 70.09 6.05
C ALA A 6 23.55 69.75 7.50
N GLY A 7 24.86 69.69 7.80
CA GLY A 7 25.38 69.46 9.15
C GLY A 7 24.97 68.11 9.74
N TRP A 8 24.81 68.09 11.07
CA TRP A 8 24.46 66.88 11.82
C TRP A 8 23.09 66.30 11.46
N SER A 9 22.09 67.14 11.19
CA SER A 9 20.77 66.66 10.76
C SER A 9 20.84 65.99 9.39
N GLY A 10 21.62 66.55 8.45
CA GLY A 10 21.92 65.94 7.17
C GLY A 10 22.60 64.58 7.30
N LEU A 11 23.59 64.45 8.18
CA LEU A 11 24.25 63.17 8.43
C LEU A 11 23.31 62.15 9.07
N VAL A 12 22.55 62.52 10.09
CA VAL A 12 21.65 61.60 10.78
C VAL A 12 20.51 61.15 9.87
N VAL A 13 19.84 62.06 9.18
CA VAL A 13 18.68 61.72 8.33
C VAL A 13 19.14 61.18 6.98
N GLY A 14 19.99 61.92 6.28
CA GLY A 14 20.38 61.62 4.91
C GLY A 14 21.33 60.43 4.78
N PHE A 15 22.11 60.12 5.82
CA PHE A 15 22.99 58.96 5.81
C PHE A 15 22.49 57.84 6.71
N PHE A 16 22.42 58.04 8.03
CA PHE A 16 22.11 56.95 8.96
C PHE A 16 20.67 56.44 8.81
N TRP A 17 19.68 57.33 8.91
CA TRP A 17 18.26 56.94 8.84
C TRP A 17 17.90 56.39 7.46
N SER A 18 18.36 57.05 6.38
CA SER A 18 18.20 56.56 5.01
C SER A 18 18.78 55.15 4.82
N THR A 19 19.99 54.90 5.33
CA THR A 19 20.62 53.57 5.22
C THR A 19 19.84 52.51 6.00
N VAL A 20 19.43 52.82 7.24
CA VAL A 20 18.63 51.90 8.05
C VAL A 20 17.29 51.60 7.38
N ALA A 21 16.60 52.61 6.88
CA ALA A 21 15.32 52.46 6.18
C ALA A 21 15.47 51.62 4.90
N LEU A 22 16.52 51.86 4.11
CA LEU A 22 16.84 51.07 2.93
C LEU A 22 17.06 49.60 3.28
N TRP A 23 17.86 49.32 4.32
CA TRP A 23 18.13 47.94 4.75
C TRP A 23 16.86 47.24 5.22
N HIS A 24 16.05 47.91 6.03
CA HIS A 24 14.77 47.35 6.48
C HIS A 24 13.82 47.10 5.30
N ALA A 25 13.71 48.03 4.35
CA ALA A 25 12.89 47.85 3.17
C ALA A 25 13.34 46.65 2.34
N THR A 26 14.65 46.51 2.08
CA THR A 26 15.21 45.38 1.33
C THR A 26 14.93 44.05 2.03
N PHE A 27 15.23 43.94 3.33
CA PHE A 27 14.99 42.69 4.06
C PHE A 27 13.51 42.36 4.22
N PHE A 28 12.67 43.38 4.44
CA PHE A 28 11.22 43.21 4.54
C PHE A 28 10.63 42.69 3.23
N ILE A 29 10.99 43.31 2.11
CA ILE A 29 10.58 42.90 0.77
C ILE A 29 11.06 41.48 0.46
N ASN A 30 12.32 41.16 0.80
CA ASN A 30 12.86 39.82 0.61
C ASN A 30 12.09 38.77 1.41
N SER A 31 11.78 39.05 2.67
CA SER A 31 10.95 38.16 3.50
C SER A 31 9.55 37.99 2.90
N LEU A 32 8.93 39.09 2.46
CA LEU A 32 7.59 39.05 1.88
C LEU A 32 7.56 38.30 0.54
N ALA A 33 8.64 38.35 -0.25
CA ALA A 33 8.80 37.59 -1.50
C ALA A 33 8.91 36.06 -1.28
N HIS A 34 9.21 35.61 -0.07
CA HIS A 34 9.18 34.19 0.30
C HIS A 34 7.85 33.73 0.88
N VAL A 35 7.05 34.67 1.43
CA VAL A 35 5.76 34.35 2.07
C VAL A 35 4.58 34.54 1.13
N HIS A 36 4.57 35.62 0.34
CA HIS A 36 3.41 36.05 -0.42
C HIS A 36 3.70 36.18 -1.92
N GLY A 37 3.01 35.37 -2.72
CA GLY A 37 3.13 35.34 -4.17
C GLY A 37 2.90 33.96 -4.75
N ASN A 38 3.17 33.81 -6.05
CA ASN A 38 3.00 32.57 -6.79
C ASN A 38 4.35 31.92 -7.09
N GLN A 39 4.46 30.62 -6.83
CA GLN A 39 5.62 29.82 -7.24
C GLN A 39 5.30 29.12 -8.56
N ARG A 40 5.89 29.59 -9.66
CA ARG A 40 5.66 29.01 -11.00
C ARG A 40 6.65 27.88 -11.30
N TYR A 41 7.88 28.02 -10.83
CA TYR A 41 8.97 27.10 -11.09
C TYR A 41 9.41 26.41 -9.79
N LEU A 42 9.69 25.11 -9.88
CA LEU A 42 10.14 24.33 -8.75
C LEU A 42 11.65 24.51 -8.56
N THR A 43 12.03 25.24 -7.50
CA THR A 43 13.41 25.64 -7.19
C THR A 43 13.98 24.94 -5.96
N GLY A 44 13.14 24.22 -5.20
CA GLY A 44 13.54 23.58 -3.94
C GLY A 44 13.71 24.54 -2.76
N ASP A 45 13.29 25.79 -2.93
CA ASP A 45 13.14 26.82 -1.90
C ASP A 45 11.71 27.39 -1.92
N GLN A 46 11.44 28.38 -1.07
CA GLN A 46 10.15 29.05 -0.96
C GLN A 46 10.11 30.37 -1.74
N SER A 47 10.93 30.55 -2.79
CA SER A 47 10.88 31.77 -3.59
C SER A 47 9.52 31.91 -4.31
N ARG A 48 8.96 33.11 -4.33
CA ARG A 48 7.67 33.39 -4.98
C ARG A 48 7.75 34.65 -5.85
N ASN A 49 6.99 34.66 -6.94
CA ASN A 49 6.80 35.84 -7.78
C ASN A 49 5.69 36.72 -7.20
N ASN A 50 5.95 38.01 -7.09
CA ASN A 50 4.99 39.01 -6.64
C ASN A 50 5.06 40.28 -7.49
N TRP A 51 4.00 40.52 -8.26
CA TRP A 51 3.93 41.61 -9.24
C TRP A 51 3.96 42.99 -8.58
N TRP A 52 3.36 43.15 -7.40
CA TRP A 52 3.36 44.43 -6.68
C TRP A 52 4.75 44.77 -6.17
N LEU A 53 5.45 43.76 -5.62
CA LEU A 53 6.83 43.95 -5.19
C LEU A 53 7.73 44.21 -6.37
N ALA A 54 7.53 43.51 -7.49
CA ALA A 54 8.33 43.73 -8.70
C ALA A 54 8.25 45.18 -9.19
N LEU A 55 7.09 45.84 -9.08
CA LEU A 55 6.98 47.26 -9.39
C LEU A 55 7.72 48.15 -8.38
N LEU A 56 7.61 47.85 -7.08
CA LEU A 56 8.25 48.64 -6.02
C LEU A 56 9.78 48.51 -6.02
N THR A 57 10.29 47.33 -6.36
CA THR A 57 11.73 47.01 -6.39
C THR A 57 12.33 46.97 -7.79
N PHE A 58 11.62 47.52 -8.77
CA PHE A 58 12.07 47.61 -10.15
C PHE A 58 12.38 46.27 -10.84
N GLY A 59 11.86 45.15 -10.35
CA GLY A 59 11.98 43.83 -11.00
C GLY A 59 12.24 42.69 -10.02
N GLU A 60 12.81 42.98 -8.84
CA GLU A 60 13.27 41.96 -7.87
C GLU A 60 12.14 41.09 -7.29
N GLY A 61 10.88 41.54 -7.44
CA GLY A 61 9.70 40.77 -7.05
C GLY A 61 9.45 39.52 -7.92
N TRP A 62 10.09 39.37 -9.08
CA TRP A 62 10.08 38.12 -9.86
C TRP A 62 11.08 37.08 -9.29
N HIS A 63 11.01 36.89 -7.98
CA HIS A 63 12.02 36.20 -7.20
C HIS A 63 12.11 34.70 -7.51
N ASN A 64 10.97 34.05 -7.78
CA ASN A 64 10.95 32.65 -8.18
C ASN A 64 11.55 32.42 -9.57
N ASN A 65 11.30 33.33 -10.52
CA ASN A 65 11.96 33.28 -11.83
C ASN A 65 13.48 33.40 -11.69
N HIS A 66 13.94 34.37 -10.89
CA HIS A 66 15.36 34.60 -10.65
C HIS A 66 16.03 33.38 -10.02
N HIS A 67 15.42 32.76 -9.00
CA HIS A 67 15.94 31.55 -8.36
C HIS A 67 15.94 30.33 -9.28
N TYR A 68 14.99 30.25 -10.22
CA TYR A 68 14.95 29.17 -11.19
C TYR A 68 16.06 29.28 -12.24
N TYR A 69 16.38 30.49 -12.70
CA TYR A 69 17.43 30.69 -13.68
C TYR A 69 18.21 31.99 -13.43
N GLN A 70 19.14 31.92 -12.47
CA GLN A 70 19.94 33.06 -11.98
C GLN A 70 20.90 33.65 -13.02
N SER A 71 21.17 32.91 -14.09
CA SER A 71 22.09 33.36 -15.14
C SER A 71 21.47 34.33 -16.16
N ALA A 72 20.14 34.49 -16.15
CA ALA A 72 19.49 35.52 -16.94
C ALA A 72 19.64 36.90 -16.29
N ALA A 73 19.88 37.91 -17.14
CA ALA A 73 19.92 39.31 -16.73
C ALA A 73 18.52 39.89 -16.46
N CYS A 74 17.47 39.26 -17.00
CA CYS A 74 16.08 39.58 -16.68
C CYS A 74 15.55 38.64 -15.60
N GLN A 75 14.73 39.18 -14.72
CA GLN A 75 13.98 38.46 -13.70
C GLN A 75 12.53 38.22 -14.18
N GLY A 76 11.97 39.11 -15.01
CA GLY A 76 10.71 38.88 -15.71
C GLY A 76 10.88 37.94 -16.91
N PHE A 77 10.18 36.80 -16.92
CA PHE A 77 10.26 35.81 -18.02
C PHE A 77 9.09 35.91 -19.00
N ARG A 78 7.98 36.53 -18.58
CA ARG A 78 6.79 36.74 -19.42
C ARG A 78 6.65 38.20 -19.80
N TRP A 79 5.98 38.46 -20.92
CA TRP A 79 5.80 39.81 -21.46
C TRP A 79 5.04 40.76 -20.51
N TYR A 80 4.18 40.22 -19.65
CA TYR A 80 3.44 40.99 -18.63
C TYR A 80 4.23 41.17 -17.32
N GLU A 81 5.40 40.53 -17.18
CA GLU A 81 6.25 40.64 -16.01
C GLU A 81 7.17 41.85 -16.18
N ILE A 82 6.71 42.99 -15.66
CA ILE A 82 7.43 44.27 -15.77
C ILE A 82 8.73 44.20 -14.96
N ASP A 83 9.86 44.39 -15.64
CA ASP A 83 11.20 44.37 -15.08
C ASP A 83 11.94 45.65 -15.48
N ILE A 84 11.86 46.66 -14.61
CA ILE A 84 12.37 48.01 -14.89
C ILE A 84 13.90 48.00 -14.93
N SER A 85 14.54 47.25 -14.03
CA SER A 85 16.00 47.04 -14.00
C SER A 85 16.51 46.45 -15.32
N PHE A 86 15.83 45.44 -15.86
CA PHE A 86 16.20 44.88 -17.15
C PHE A 86 15.98 45.86 -18.31
N TYR A 87 14.92 46.68 -18.28
CA TYR A 87 14.71 47.72 -19.29
C TYR A 87 15.81 48.80 -19.26
N ILE A 88 16.29 49.18 -18.07
CA ILE A 88 17.45 50.05 -17.92
C ILE A 88 18.70 49.40 -18.53
N LEU A 89 18.96 48.12 -18.22
CA LEU A 89 20.08 47.37 -18.80
C LEU A 89 20.00 47.31 -20.33
N LYS A 90 18.81 47.11 -20.91
CA LYS A 90 18.61 47.15 -22.36
C LYS A 90 18.92 48.54 -22.94
N GLY A 91 18.52 49.61 -22.25
CA GLY A 91 18.87 50.98 -22.65
C GLY A 91 20.38 51.24 -22.61
N LEU A 92 21.05 50.76 -21.56
CA LEU A 92 22.51 50.82 -21.44
C LEU A 92 23.21 49.97 -22.51
N ALA A 93 22.65 48.83 -22.87
CA ALA A 93 23.18 48.01 -23.95
C ALA A 93 23.01 48.66 -25.32
N PHE A 94 21.91 49.38 -25.53
CA PHE A 94 21.66 50.12 -26.76
C PHE A 94 22.71 51.23 -27.00
N ILE A 95 23.13 51.93 -25.94
CA ILE A 95 24.19 52.94 -26.03
C ILE A 95 25.61 52.36 -25.94
N GLY A 96 25.76 51.03 -25.90
CA GLY A 96 27.05 50.35 -25.90
C GLY A 96 27.80 50.35 -24.56
N VAL A 97 27.11 50.57 -23.43
CA VAL A 97 27.71 50.49 -22.08
C VAL A 97 27.70 49.06 -21.55
N VAL A 98 26.64 48.31 -21.85
CA VAL A 98 26.47 46.92 -21.43
C VAL A 98 26.48 46.02 -22.66
N HIS A 99 27.16 44.88 -22.58
CA HIS A 99 27.21 43.90 -23.65
C HIS A 99 26.73 42.53 -23.15
N GLU A 100 26.37 41.64 -24.08
CA GLU A 100 26.06 40.23 -23.81
C GLU A 100 24.98 39.98 -22.74
N LEU A 101 23.87 40.73 -22.79
CA LEU A 101 22.73 40.47 -21.91
C LEU A 101 22.15 39.08 -22.15
N LYS A 102 22.25 38.21 -21.14
CA LYS A 102 21.73 36.85 -21.17
C LYS A 102 20.23 36.86 -20.91
N THR A 103 19.46 36.24 -21.80
CA THR A 103 18.02 35.98 -21.61
C THR A 103 17.78 34.49 -21.39
N PRO A 104 16.73 34.10 -20.65
CA PRO A 104 16.41 32.69 -20.43
C PRO A 104 16.05 32.03 -21.77
N PRO A 105 16.59 30.83 -22.07
CA PRO A 105 16.14 30.03 -23.20
C PRO A 105 14.65 29.71 -23.13
N GLU A 106 14.01 29.47 -24.28
CA GLU A 106 12.56 29.20 -24.33
C GLU A 106 12.15 27.97 -23.50
N ALA A 107 13.00 26.94 -23.47
CA ALA A 107 12.78 25.74 -22.63
C ALA A 107 12.74 26.07 -21.12
N VAL A 108 13.51 27.07 -20.66
CA VAL A 108 13.45 27.57 -19.28
C VAL A 108 12.12 28.28 -19.04
N VAL A 109 11.73 29.18 -19.94
CA VAL A 109 10.46 29.93 -19.83
C VAL A 109 9.23 29.01 -19.88
N LYS A 110 9.31 27.90 -20.62
CA LYS A 110 8.27 26.86 -20.70
C LYS A 110 8.31 25.85 -19.54
N ASN A 111 9.31 25.92 -18.64
CA ASN A 111 9.50 24.97 -17.54
C ASN A 111 9.76 23.52 -18.01
N GLU A 112 10.47 23.35 -19.13
CA GLU A 112 10.78 22.03 -19.70
C GLU A 112 12.15 21.50 -19.27
N GLN A 113 12.91 22.29 -18.49
CA GLN A 113 14.20 21.84 -17.99
C GLN A 113 14.03 20.74 -16.95
N ARG A 114 14.91 19.73 -17.05
CA ARG A 114 15.02 18.68 -16.04
C ARG A 114 15.47 19.28 -14.72
N LEU A 115 14.70 19.01 -13.67
CA LEU A 115 15.02 19.40 -12.32
C LEU A 115 16.22 18.59 -11.79
N GLY A 116 17.06 19.24 -11.00
CA GLY A 116 18.15 18.56 -10.30
C GLY A 116 17.64 17.57 -9.26
N ARG A 117 18.39 16.49 -9.02
CA ARG A 117 18.03 15.42 -8.06
C ARG A 117 17.64 15.96 -6.67
N ALA A 118 18.39 16.94 -6.15
CA ALA A 118 18.12 17.53 -4.85
C ALA A 118 16.78 18.28 -4.78
N VAL A 119 16.37 18.95 -5.87
CA VAL A 119 15.07 19.64 -5.96
C VAL A 119 13.94 18.62 -5.98
N VAL A 120 14.10 17.55 -6.76
CA VAL A 120 13.14 16.44 -6.82
C VAL A 120 12.99 15.78 -5.44
N GLU A 121 14.09 15.53 -4.75
CA GLU A 121 14.08 14.89 -3.43
C GLU A 121 13.40 15.76 -2.36
N LYS A 122 13.66 17.08 -2.35
CA LYS A 122 12.96 18.01 -1.47
C LYS A 122 11.46 18.07 -1.77
N ALA A 123 11.09 18.15 -3.05
CA ALA A 123 9.69 18.18 -3.47
C ALA A 123 8.97 16.87 -3.09
N ALA A 124 9.63 15.72 -3.25
CA ALA A 124 9.09 14.42 -2.86
C ALA A 124 8.84 14.34 -1.34
N HIS A 125 9.77 14.82 -0.52
CA HIS A 125 9.56 14.89 0.93
C HIS A 125 8.42 15.81 1.33
N GLN A 126 8.32 17.00 0.71
CA GLN A 126 7.21 17.92 0.97
C GLN A 126 5.86 17.30 0.58
N LEU A 127 5.79 16.62 -0.57
CA LEU A 127 4.60 15.93 -1.02
C LEU A 127 4.25 14.77 -0.07
N ALA A 128 5.22 13.95 0.32
CA ALA A 128 5.01 12.86 1.26
C ALA A 128 4.50 13.36 2.62
N GLY A 129 5.06 14.46 3.14
CA GLY A 129 4.62 15.08 4.39
C GLY A 129 3.25 15.76 4.32
N SER A 130 2.72 16.03 3.12
CA SER A 130 1.35 16.56 2.95
C SER A 130 0.27 15.50 3.14
N PHE A 131 0.64 14.22 3.03
CA PHE A 131 -0.25 13.11 3.32
C PHE A 131 -0.11 12.69 4.78
N HIS A 132 -1.23 12.53 5.46
CA HIS A 132 -1.27 11.99 6.82
C HIS A 132 -1.09 10.47 6.75
N LEU A 133 0.15 10.03 6.54
CA LEU A 133 0.50 8.61 6.38
C LEU A 133 0.01 7.77 7.57
N ASP A 134 -0.03 8.35 8.78
CA ASP A 134 -0.55 7.68 9.98
C ASP A 134 -2.04 7.35 9.87
N MET A 135 -2.86 8.27 9.35
CA MET A 135 -4.30 8.04 9.14
C MET A 135 -4.56 6.97 8.08
N ILE A 136 -3.83 7.04 6.96
CA ILE A 136 -3.96 6.03 5.90
C ILE A 136 -3.52 4.65 6.42
N SER A 137 -2.44 4.61 7.22
CA SER A 137 -1.95 3.36 7.80
C SER A 137 -2.88 2.77 8.86
N SER A 138 -3.56 3.62 9.66
CA SER A 138 -4.48 3.18 10.69
C SER A 138 -5.78 2.65 10.08
N GLU A 139 -6.31 3.33 9.07
CA GLU A 139 -7.46 2.86 8.29
C GLU A 139 -7.17 1.53 7.60
N LEU A 140 -5.99 1.40 6.96
CA LEU A 140 -5.57 0.15 6.33
C LEU A 140 -5.42 -0.99 7.35
N ARG A 141 -4.79 -0.73 8.50
CA ARG A 141 -4.65 -1.71 9.58
C ARG A 141 -6.02 -2.13 10.13
N GLN A 142 -6.94 -1.18 10.31
CA GLN A 142 -8.28 -1.46 10.79
C GLN A 142 -9.09 -2.29 9.79
N SER A 143 -8.97 -1.98 8.50
CA SER A 143 -9.59 -2.75 7.41
C SER A 143 -9.03 -4.17 7.31
N LEU A 144 -7.72 -4.35 7.44
CA LEU A 144 -7.08 -5.67 7.48
C LEU A 144 -7.49 -6.47 8.71
N ALA A 145 -7.54 -5.83 9.88
CA ALA A 145 -7.95 -6.48 11.13
C ALA A 145 -9.42 -6.91 11.10
N SER A 146 -10.32 -6.07 10.58
CA SER A 146 -11.74 -6.43 10.43
C SER A 146 -11.95 -7.54 9.41
N GLY A 147 -11.23 -7.51 8.28
CA GLY A 147 -11.24 -8.59 7.29
C GLY A 147 -10.75 -9.91 7.88
N ARG A 148 -9.67 -9.88 8.68
CA ARG A 148 -9.14 -11.06 9.35
C ARG A 148 -10.13 -11.62 10.38
N ALA A 149 -10.73 -10.77 11.22
CA ALA A 149 -11.70 -11.18 12.21
C ALA A 149 -12.96 -11.82 11.57
N SER A 150 -13.46 -11.24 10.47
CA SER A 150 -14.59 -11.80 9.73
C SER A 150 -14.27 -13.18 9.12
N PHE A 151 -13.04 -13.37 8.66
CA PHE A 151 -12.58 -14.65 8.14
C PHE A 151 -12.47 -15.71 9.25
N ASP A 152 -11.83 -15.36 10.37
CA ASP A 152 -11.64 -16.26 11.51
C ASP A 152 -13.00 -16.69 12.09
N ALA A 153 -13.96 -15.77 12.23
CA ALA A 153 -15.33 -16.08 12.66
C ALA A 153 -16.05 -17.05 11.70
N SER A 154 -15.84 -16.89 10.38
CA SER A 154 -16.41 -17.81 9.38
C SER A 154 -15.79 -19.21 9.48
N MET A 155 -14.49 -19.30 9.78
CA MET A 155 -13.82 -20.59 9.98
C MET A 155 -14.27 -21.30 11.26
N GLU A 156 -14.53 -20.54 12.33
CA GLU A 156 -15.05 -21.10 13.59
C GLU A 156 -16.48 -21.65 13.43
N ASP A 157 -17.36 -20.93 12.72
CA ASP A 157 -18.71 -21.41 12.38
C ASP A 157 -18.67 -22.67 11.51
N LEU A 158 -17.75 -22.72 10.52
CA LEU A 158 -17.54 -23.91 9.71
C LEU A 158 -17.05 -25.10 10.56
N SER A 159 -16.11 -24.87 11.48
CA SER A 159 -15.62 -25.92 12.39
C SER A 159 -16.75 -26.46 13.27
N HIS A 160 -17.56 -25.58 13.87
CA HIS A 160 -18.70 -25.99 14.68
C HIS A 160 -19.73 -26.80 13.89
N LYS A 161 -20.01 -26.42 12.64
CA LYS A 161 -20.88 -27.19 11.75
C LYS A 161 -20.30 -28.57 11.44
N MET A 162 -18.99 -28.65 11.19
CA MET A 162 -18.31 -29.94 10.96
C MET A 162 -18.36 -30.84 12.19
N ASP A 163 -18.15 -30.29 13.39
CA ASP A 163 -18.27 -31.05 14.64
C ASP A 163 -19.70 -31.54 14.88
N GLY A 164 -20.69 -30.71 14.58
CA GLY A 164 -22.11 -31.08 14.60
C GLY A 164 -22.40 -32.26 13.67
N LEU A 165 -21.96 -32.16 12.41
CA LEU A 165 -22.10 -33.23 11.43
C LEU A 165 -21.40 -34.52 11.88
N GLN A 166 -20.20 -34.41 12.45
CA GLN A 166 -19.47 -35.57 12.95
C GLN A 166 -20.23 -36.26 14.09
N LYS A 167 -20.82 -35.48 14.99
CA LYS A 167 -21.64 -36.00 16.09
C LYS A 167 -22.90 -36.69 15.56
N ASP A 168 -23.58 -36.09 14.58
CA ASP A 168 -24.77 -36.67 13.98
C ASP A 168 -24.45 -38.00 13.28
N ILE A 169 -23.34 -38.07 12.55
CA ILE A 169 -22.85 -39.32 11.93
C ILE A 169 -22.62 -40.39 13.00
N ASN A 170 -21.95 -40.05 14.10
CA ASN A 170 -21.67 -41.01 15.18
C ASN A 170 -22.98 -41.53 15.81
N ILE A 171 -23.97 -40.67 16.04
CA ILE A 171 -25.27 -41.07 16.57
C ILE A 171 -25.98 -42.03 15.61
N LEU A 172 -25.96 -41.73 14.30
CA LEU A 172 -26.57 -42.58 13.29
C LEU A 172 -25.90 -43.96 13.21
N LEU A 173 -24.58 -44.01 13.34
CA LEU A 173 -23.82 -45.26 13.38
C LEU A 173 -24.20 -46.10 14.61
N ASP A 174 -24.27 -45.49 15.80
CA ASP A 174 -24.67 -46.19 17.02
C ASP A 174 -26.09 -46.76 16.92
N GLN A 175 -27.03 -45.98 16.36
CA GLN A 175 -28.41 -46.43 16.13
C GLN A 175 -28.47 -47.63 15.17
N TRP A 176 -27.72 -47.57 14.08
CA TRP A 176 -27.65 -48.66 13.11
C TRP A 176 -27.07 -49.93 13.73
N GLN A 177 -26.01 -49.79 14.54
CA GLN A 177 -25.36 -50.90 15.23
C GLN A 177 -26.31 -51.58 16.23
N ALA A 178 -27.04 -50.80 17.03
CA ALA A 178 -28.06 -51.33 17.94
C ALA A 178 -29.19 -52.07 17.22
N GLN A 179 -29.63 -51.58 16.05
CA GLN A 179 -30.63 -52.28 15.23
C GLN A 179 -30.13 -53.61 14.69
N LEU A 180 -28.86 -53.67 14.28
CA LEU A 180 -28.22 -54.90 13.83
C LEU A 180 -28.12 -55.93 14.94
N ASP A 181 -27.67 -55.51 16.12
CA ASP A 181 -27.56 -56.40 17.28
C ASP A 181 -28.92 -56.98 17.66
N PHE A 182 -29.98 -56.15 17.69
CA PHE A 182 -31.35 -56.60 17.94
C PHE A 182 -31.83 -57.65 16.91
N LYS A 183 -31.62 -57.39 15.61
CA LYS A 183 -32.02 -58.34 14.54
C LYS A 183 -31.24 -59.66 14.63
N MET A 184 -29.96 -59.60 14.96
CA MET A 184 -29.11 -60.77 15.12
C MET A 184 -29.51 -61.60 16.34
N GLU A 185 -29.86 -60.95 17.45
CA GLU A 185 -30.34 -61.62 18.66
C GLU A 185 -31.70 -62.28 18.43
N HIS A 186 -32.61 -61.60 17.74
CA HIS A 186 -33.89 -62.17 17.33
C HIS A 186 -33.71 -63.40 16.42
N ALA A 187 -32.86 -63.31 15.39
CA ALA A 187 -32.54 -64.43 14.51
C ALA A 187 -31.92 -65.61 15.26
N ARG A 188 -31.04 -65.36 16.24
CA ARG A 188 -30.48 -66.41 17.11
C ARG A 188 -31.56 -67.10 17.95
N HIS A 189 -32.51 -66.35 18.50
CA HIS A 189 -33.62 -66.91 19.27
C HIS A 189 -34.55 -67.76 18.40
N GLU A 190 -34.90 -67.32 17.20
CA GLU A 190 -35.70 -68.11 16.24
C GLU A 190 -34.98 -69.39 15.82
N MET A 191 -33.68 -69.29 15.53
CA MET A 191 -32.86 -70.43 15.12
C MET A 191 -32.68 -71.43 16.28
N GLY A 192 -32.52 -70.95 17.51
CA GLY A 192 -32.47 -71.79 18.71
C GLY A 192 -33.80 -72.52 18.99
N ALA A 193 -34.93 -71.87 18.76
CA ALA A 193 -36.25 -72.49 18.88
C ALA A 193 -36.51 -73.56 17.80
N LEU A 194 -36.02 -73.34 16.57
CA LEU A 194 -36.07 -74.33 15.48
C LEU A 194 -35.18 -75.54 15.74
N VAL A 195 -33.97 -75.34 16.27
CA VAL A 195 -33.03 -76.43 16.64
C VAL A 195 -33.59 -77.26 17.79
N HIS A 196 -34.28 -76.64 18.76
CA HIS A 196 -34.88 -77.39 19.87
C HIS A 196 -36.03 -78.33 19.43
N ASN A 197 -36.72 -78.00 18.33
CA ASN A 197 -37.85 -78.78 17.82
C ASN A 197 -37.47 -79.87 16.81
N LEU A 198 -36.20 -79.95 16.38
CA LEU A 198 -35.71 -80.96 15.44
C LEU A 198 -34.70 -81.88 16.16
N HIS A 199 -35.13 -83.09 16.52
CA HIS A 199 -34.22 -84.16 16.95
C HIS A 199 -33.40 -84.65 15.73
N LEU A 200 -32.29 -83.95 15.44
CA LEU A 200 -31.37 -84.30 14.37
C LEU A 200 -30.18 -85.12 14.94
N PRO A 201 -29.84 -86.29 14.38
CA PRO A 201 -28.61 -87.01 14.70
C PRO A 201 -27.41 -86.34 13.99
N ASP A 202 -26.31 -86.21 14.74
CA ASP A 202 -24.97 -85.73 14.35
C ASP A 202 -24.88 -84.88 13.06
N LEU A 203 -25.07 -83.57 13.22
CA LEU A 203 -24.63 -82.59 12.23
C LEU A 203 -23.13 -82.29 12.39
N PRO A 204 -22.37 -82.12 11.29
CA PRO A 204 -21.02 -81.59 11.36
C PRO A 204 -21.03 -80.16 11.92
N ASP A 205 -20.03 -79.86 12.74
CA ASP A 205 -19.86 -78.64 13.52
C ASP A 205 -20.11 -77.38 12.66
N LEU A 206 -21.25 -76.72 12.89
CA LEU A 206 -21.54 -75.44 12.24
C LEU A 206 -20.58 -74.39 12.81
N PRO A 207 -19.91 -73.57 11.98
CA PRO A 207 -18.91 -72.64 12.46
C PRO A 207 -19.52 -71.62 13.44
N ASN A 208 -18.93 -71.53 14.63
CA ASN A 208 -19.30 -70.59 15.69
C ASN A 208 -19.36 -69.14 15.13
N GLY A 209 -20.23 -68.29 15.68
CA GLY A 209 -20.30 -66.85 15.36
C GLY A 209 -18.94 -66.13 15.34
N GLN A 210 -17.94 -66.57 16.12
CA GLN A 210 -16.56 -66.08 16.02
C GLN A 210 -15.85 -66.52 14.72
N GLN A 211 -16.05 -67.75 14.28
CA GLN A 211 -15.51 -68.28 13.01
C GLN A 211 -16.24 -67.69 11.79
N LEU A 212 -17.56 -67.47 11.90
CA LEU A 212 -18.32 -66.73 10.90
C LEU A 212 -17.90 -65.26 10.83
N ARG A 213 -17.59 -64.62 11.97
CA ARG A 213 -17.03 -63.26 12.03
C ARG A 213 -15.63 -63.20 11.43
N GLU A 214 -14.74 -64.13 11.78
CA GLU A 214 -13.42 -64.24 11.15
C GLU A 214 -13.50 -64.52 9.65
N ARG A 215 -14.46 -65.35 9.21
CA ARG A 215 -14.63 -65.71 7.80
C ARG A 215 -15.32 -64.60 7.01
N ALA A 216 -16.28 -63.89 7.60
CA ALA A 216 -16.88 -62.68 7.03
C ALA A 216 -15.88 -61.52 6.96
N LEU A 217 -15.01 -61.37 7.96
CA LEU A 217 -13.87 -60.45 7.89
C LEU A 217 -12.89 -60.85 6.76
N ARG A 218 -12.64 -62.15 6.55
CA ARG A 218 -11.82 -62.63 5.41
C ARG A 218 -12.52 -62.53 4.04
N MET A 219 -13.85 -62.62 3.98
CA MET A 219 -14.62 -62.64 2.73
C MET A 219 -15.13 -61.26 2.29
N PHE A 220 -15.42 -60.36 3.24
CA PHE A 220 -16.09 -59.07 2.98
C PHE A 220 -15.37 -57.84 3.54
N ALA A 221 -14.30 -57.99 4.33
CA ALA A 221 -13.44 -56.86 4.73
C ALA A 221 -12.17 -56.82 3.88
N GLN A 222 -12.31 -56.04 2.81
CA GLN A 222 -11.31 -55.18 2.19
C GLN A 222 -9.90 -55.23 2.80
N THR A 223 -8.97 -55.61 1.92
CA THR A 223 -7.51 -55.54 1.95
C THR A 223 -6.93 -54.62 3.05
N PRO A 224 -5.87 -55.03 3.77
CA PRO A 224 -5.27 -54.30 4.90
C PRO A 224 -4.70 -52.91 4.56
N SER A 225 -4.90 -52.40 3.35
CA SER A 225 -4.42 -51.13 2.85
C SER A 225 -5.49 -50.03 2.78
N MET A 226 -6.77 -50.24 3.08
CA MET A 226 -7.79 -49.17 2.93
C MET A 226 -7.59 -48.00 3.93
N ASN A 227 -7.40 -48.31 5.21
CA ASN A 227 -7.13 -47.27 6.22
C ASN A 227 -5.76 -46.60 5.99
N GLU A 228 -4.77 -47.35 5.50
CA GLU A 228 -3.45 -46.82 5.13
C GLU A 228 -3.52 -45.92 3.89
N ILE A 229 -4.31 -46.29 2.88
CA ILE A 229 -4.55 -45.49 1.67
C ILE A 229 -5.34 -44.23 2.02
N LEU A 230 -6.34 -44.30 2.90
CA LEU A 230 -7.11 -43.14 3.35
C LEU A 230 -6.24 -42.18 4.17
N GLU A 231 -5.39 -42.68 5.06
CA GLU A 231 -4.47 -41.83 5.82
C GLU A 231 -3.38 -41.23 4.92
N ARG A 232 -2.89 -42.00 3.93
CA ARG A 232 -1.95 -41.47 2.93
C ARG A 232 -2.60 -40.43 2.01
N ALA A 233 -3.85 -40.64 1.60
CA ALA A 233 -4.62 -39.68 0.82
C ALA A 233 -4.89 -38.40 1.62
N ARG A 234 -5.19 -38.51 2.92
CA ARG A 234 -5.36 -37.37 3.84
C ARG A 234 -4.07 -36.56 3.97
N GLN A 235 -2.93 -37.24 4.14
CA GLN A 235 -1.61 -36.58 4.19
C GLN A 235 -1.26 -35.87 2.87
N ILE A 236 -1.54 -36.49 1.72
CA ILE A 236 -1.31 -35.89 0.40
C ILE A 236 -2.22 -34.67 0.18
N MET A 237 -3.48 -34.73 0.60
CA MET A 237 -4.41 -33.59 0.52
C MET A 237 -3.98 -32.43 1.41
N ILE A 238 -3.59 -32.68 2.66
CA ILE A 238 -3.06 -31.64 3.57
C ILE A 238 -1.80 -31.00 2.99
N ALA A 239 -0.89 -31.81 2.41
CA ALA A 239 0.32 -31.30 1.76
C ALA A 239 0.00 -30.43 0.53
N ARG A 240 -0.97 -30.82 -0.31
CA ARG A 240 -1.39 -30.00 -1.46
C ARG A 240 -2.11 -28.71 -1.08
N VAL A 241 -2.94 -28.73 -0.03
CA VAL A 241 -3.59 -27.51 0.48
C VAL A 241 -2.53 -26.54 1.02
N ARG A 242 -1.54 -27.05 1.77
CA ARG A 242 -0.40 -26.25 2.23
C ARG A 242 0.42 -25.68 1.07
N ASP A 243 0.78 -26.49 0.08
CA ASP A 243 1.56 -26.03 -1.07
C ASP A 243 0.79 -25.02 -1.94
N SER A 244 -0.53 -25.21 -2.11
CA SER A 244 -1.40 -24.25 -2.82
C SER A 244 -1.57 -22.92 -2.06
N LEU A 245 -1.45 -22.92 -0.73
CA LEU A 245 -1.45 -21.70 0.08
C LEU A 245 -0.09 -20.97 0.04
N MET A 246 1.01 -21.70 -0.19
CA MET A 246 2.36 -21.12 -0.27
C MET A 246 2.75 -20.70 -1.70
N HIS A 247 2.22 -21.37 -2.73
CA HIS A 247 2.47 -21.06 -4.15
C HIS A 247 1.20 -21.27 -5.00
N PRO A 248 0.40 -20.21 -5.27
CA PRO A 248 -0.79 -20.32 -6.12
C PRO A 248 -0.39 -20.55 -7.59
N HIS A 249 -0.90 -21.64 -8.16
CA HIS A 249 -0.57 -22.25 -9.45
C HIS A 249 -0.21 -21.32 -10.63
N THR A 250 0.81 -21.74 -11.40
CA THR A 250 0.81 -21.60 -12.87
C THR A 250 0.49 -22.96 -13.49
N GLY A 251 -0.39 -22.95 -14.50
CA GLY A 251 -1.02 -24.11 -15.13
C GLY A 251 -0.13 -24.95 -16.09
N PRO A 252 -0.73 -25.87 -16.86
CA PRO A 252 -0.16 -27.19 -17.17
C PRO A 252 0.43 -27.32 -18.58
N VAL A 253 1.23 -28.37 -18.81
CA VAL A 253 1.39 -29.00 -20.13
C VAL A 253 1.47 -30.52 -19.94
N PRO A 254 0.61 -31.32 -20.61
CA PRO A 254 0.80 -32.77 -20.71
C PRO A 254 1.68 -33.09 -21.92
N ALA A 255 2.58 -34.06 -21.79
CA ALA A 255 3.15 -34.74 -22.94
C ALA A 255 3.35 -36.23 -22.62
N SER A 256 2.47 -37.01 -23.26
CA SER A 256 2.64 -38.38 -23.74
C SER A 256 4.07 -38.93 -23.81
N ALA A 257 4.29 -40.12 -23.25
CA ALA A 257 4.72 -41.34 -23.94
C ALA A 257 4.66 -42.51 -22.95
#